data_AF-A0A5N4CHK5-F1
#
_entry.id   AF-A0A5N4CHK5-F1
#
_cell.length_a   1.000
_cell.length_b   1.000
_cell.length_c   1.000
_cell.angle_alpha   90.00
_cell.angle_beta   90.00
_cell.angle_gamma   90.00
#
_symmetry.space_group_name_H-M   'P 1'
#
loop_
_entity.id
_entity.type
_entity.pdbx_description
1 polymer ?
#
loop_
_entity_poly.entity_id
_entity_poly.type
_entity_poly.pdbx_seq_one_letter_code
_entity_poly.pdbx_strand_id
1 'polypeptide(L)'
;MCDTCRQQPIIGIRWKCAECTNYDLCTVCYHGDKHHLRHRFYRITTPGSERVLLESRRKSKKITARGIFAGARVVRGVDWQWEDQDGGNGRRGKVTEIQDWSASSPHSAAYVLWDNGAKNLYRVGFEGMSDLKCVQDAKGGSFYRDHCPVLGEQNGNRNPGGLQIGDLVNIDLDLEIVQSLQHGHGGWTDGMFETLTTTGTVCGIDEDHDIVVQYPSGNRWTFNPAVLTKANIVRSGDAAQGAEGGTSQFQVGDLVQVCYDLERIKLLQRGHGEWAEAMLPTLGKVGRVQQIYSDSDLKVEVCGTSWTYNPAAVSKVASAGSAISNASGERLSQLLKKLFETQESGDLNEELVKAAANGDVAKVEDLLKRPDVDVNGQCAGHTAMQAASQNGHVDILKLLLKQNVDVEAEDKDGDRAVHHAAFGDEGAVIEVLHRGSADLNARNKRRQTPLHIAVNKGHLQVVKTLLDFGCHPSLQDSEGDTPLHDAISKKRDDILAVLLEAGADVTITNNNGFNALHHAALRGNP
;
A
#
# COMPACT_ATOMS: atom_id res chain seq x y z
N MET A 1 -18.07 -3.64 -5.57
CA MET A 1 -18.74 -4.17 -6.79
C MET A 1 -18.00 -5.42 -7.24
N CYS A 2 -18.66 -6.40 -7.87
CA CYS A 2 -17.98 -7.47 -8.59
C CYS A 2 -17.55 -6.98 -9.98
N ASP A 3 -16.25 -6.97 -10.28
CA ASP A 3 -15.73 -6.37 -11.52
C ASP A 3 -16.03 -7.20 -12.78
N THR A 4 -16.44 -8.46 -12.62
CA THR A 4 -16.84 -9.30 -13.76
C THR A 4 -18.32 -9.18 -14.08
N CYS A 5 -19.21 -9.47 -13.13
CA CYS A 5 -20.67 -9.48 -13.37
C CYS A 5 -21.38 -8.19 -12.98
N ARG A 6 -20.64 -7.19 -12.50
CA ARG A 6 -21.16 -5.87 -12.06
C ARG A 6 -22.17 -5.92 -10.92
N GLN A 7 -22.25 -7.03 -10.18
CA GLN A 7 -23.08 -7.12 -8.97
C GLN A 7 -22.64 -6.05 -7.95
N GLN A 8 -23.58 -5.24 -7.48
CA GLN A 8 -23.35 -4.14 -6.54
C GLN A 8 -24.56 -3.95 -5.61
N PRO A 9 -24.38 -4.02 -4.27
CA PRO A 9 -23.18 -4.50 -3.58
C PRO A 9 -22.92 -6.00 -3.86
N ILE A 10 -21.74 -6.51 -3.51
CA ILE A 10 -21.50 -7.96 -3.55
C ILE A 10 -22.32 -8.60 -2.42
N ILE A 11 -23.21 -9.54 -2.76
CA ILE A 11 -24.01 -10.30 -1.79
C ILE A 11 -23.33 -11.66 -1.55
N GLY A 12 -23.11 -11.99 -0.27
CA GLY A 12 -22.35 -13.17 0.16
C GLY A 12 -20.85 -12.88 0.34
N ILE A 13 -20.00 -13.92 0.20
CA ILE A 13 -18.55 -13.79 0.38
C ILE A 13 -17.94 -12.89 -0.70
N ARG A 14 -17.09 -11.95 -0.27
CA ARG A 14 -16.28 -11.08 -1.13
C ARG A 14 -14.91 -11.71 -1.39
N TRP A 15 -14.52 -11.78 -2.66
CA TRP A 15 -13.25 -12.34 -3.11
C TRP A 15 -12.40 -11.25 -3.75
N LYS A 16 -11.50 -10.65 -2.97
CA LYS A 16 -10.66 -9.55 -3.45
C LYS A 16 -9.37 -10.11 -4.06
N CYS A 17 -9.05 -9.75 -5.30
CA CYS A 17 -7.77 -10.13 -5.89
C CYS A 17 -6.63 -9.47 -5.09
N ALA A 18 -5.64 -10.27 -4.67
CA ALA A 18 -4.49 -9.77 -3.92
C ALA A 18 -3.43 -9.13 -4.83
N GLU A 19 -3.44 -9.49 -6.12
CA GLU A 19 -2.43 -9.12 -7.13
C GLU A 19 -2.95 -8.08 -8.13
N CYS A 20 -4.10 -7.45 -7.85
CA CYS A 20 -4.66 -6.41 -8.72
C CYS A 20 -5.18 -5.26 -7.89
N THR A 21 -4.93 -4.03 -8.34
CA THR A 21 -5.48 -2.83 -7.72
C THR A 21 -7.00 -2.85 -7.81
N ASN A 22 -7.64 -2.79 -6.64
CA ASN A 22 -9.09 -2.65 -6.47
C ASN A 22 -9.96 -3.59 -7.33
N TYR A 23 -9.60 -4.87 -7.40
CA TYR A 23 -10.38 -5.86 -8.15
C TYR A 23 -11.05 -6.88 -7.23
N ASP A 24 -12.35 -7.06 -7.39
CA ASP A 24 -13.21 -7.85 -6.52
C ASP A 24 -14.16 -8.76 -7.33
N LEU A 25 -14.35 -9.99 -6.86
CA LEU A 25 -15.28 -10.96 -7.42
C LEU A 25 -16.34 -11.36 -6.39
N CYS A 26 -17.56 -11.61 -6.87
CA CYS A 26 -18.56 -12.35 -6.11
C CYS A 26 -18.27 -13.86 -6.14
N THR A 27 -18.92 -14.61 -5.26
CA THR A 27 -18.75 -16.07 -5.14
C THR A 27 -18.99 -16.83 -6.44
N VAL A 28 -20.00 -16.44 -7.21
CA VAL A 28 -20.31 -17.06 -8.52
C VAL A 28 -19.15 -16.84 -9.51
N CYS A 29 -18.64 -15.62 -9.62
CA CYS A 29 -17.53 -15.32 -10.53
C CYS A 29 -16.21 -15.96 -10.07
N TYR A 30 -15.96 -15.99 -8.76
CA TYR A 30 -14.75 -16.58 -8.19
C TYR A 30 -14.68 -18.09 -8.45
N HIS A 31 -15.74 -18.83 -8.15
CA HIS A 31 -15.82 -20.27 -8.42
C HIS A 31 -16.08 -20.60 -9.89
N GLY A 32 -16.61 -19.64 -10.67
CA GLY A 32 -16.78 -19.71 -12.12
C GLY A 32 -15.53 -19.40 -12.93
N ASP A 33 -14.34 -19.42 -12.31
CA ASP A 33 -13.03 -19.22 -12.95
C ASP A 33 -12.88 -17.90 -13.72
N LYS A 34 -13.57 -16.85 -13.27
CA LYS A 34 -13.37 -15.49 -13.78
C LYS A 34 -12.11 -14.87 -13.19
N HIS A 35 -11.52 -13.90 -13.90
CA HIS A 35 -10.19 -13.34 -13.62
C HIS A 35 -9.04 -14.36 -13.73
N HIS A 36 -7.81 -13.88 -13.62
CA HIS A 36 -6.60 -14.71 -13.67
C HIS A 36 -6.60 -15.77 -12.55
N LEU A 37 -6.51 -17.05 -12.93
CA LEU A 37 -6.50 -18.18 -12.00
C LEU A 37 -5.18 -18.33 -11.23
N ARG A 38 -4.09 -17.74 -11.75
CA ARG A 38 -2.80 -17.69 -11.06
C ARG A 38 -2.79 -16.64 -9.96
N HIS A 39 -3.66 -15.62 -10.05
CA HIS A 39 -3.75 -14.61 -9.02
C HIS A 39 -4.37 -15.20 -7.75
N ARG A 40 -3.75 -14.89 -6.62
CA ARG A 40 -4.24 -15.17 -5.28
C ARG A 40 -5.32 -14.16 -4.91
N PHE A 41 -6.21 -14.61 -4.03
CA PHE A 41 -7.34 -13.83 -3.58
C PHE A 41 -7.38 -13.81 -2.07
N TYR A 42 -7.78 -12.67 -1.52
CA TYR A 42 -8.30 -12.59 -0.19
C TYR A 42 -9.76 -13.03 -0.16
N ARG A 43 -10.10 -13.86 0.81
CA ARG A 43 -11.47 -14.16 1.21
C ARG A 43 -11.88 -13.22 2.34
N ILE A 44 -12.99 -12.53 2.15
CA ILE A 44 -13.63 -11.68 3.16
C ILE A 44 -15.05 -12.22 3.32
N THR A 45 -15.27 -13.00 4.38
CA THR A 45 -16.50 -13.78 4.58
C THR A 45 -17.68 -12.91 4.98
N THR A 46 -17.46 -11.95 5.88
CA THR A 46 -18.44 -10.97 6.37
C THR A 46 -17.82 -9.56 6.36
N PRO A 47 -18.64 -8.49 6.41
CA PRO A 47 -18.14 -7.10 6.39
C PRO A 47 -17.12 -6.73 7.48
N GLY A 48 -17.02 -7.48 8.58
CA GLY A 48 -16.01 -7.31 9.63
C GLY A 48 -14.98 -8.44 9.72
N SER A 49 -14.94 -9.35 8.74
CA SER A 49 -13.93 -10.41 8.71
C SER A 49 -12.57 -9.86 8.29
N GLU A 50 -11.51 -10.24 9.02
CA GLU A 50 -10.14 -10.13 8.53
C GLU A 50 -9.99 -10.83 7.17
N ARG A 51 -9.22 -10.21 6.28
CA ARG A 51 -8.99 -10.74 4.94
C ARG A 51 -8.06 -11.96 5.01
N VAL A 52 -8.51 -13.11 4.51
CA VAL A 52 -7.71 -14.35 4.52
C VAL A 52 -7.09 -14.58 3.14
N LEU A 53 -5.77 -14.49 3.03
CA LEU A 53 -5.06 -14.75 1.76
C LEU A 53 -5.11 -16.25 1.42
N LEU A 54 -5.52 -16.58 0.21
CA LEU A 54 -5.67 -17.95 -0.26
C LEU A 54 -4.59 -18.35 -1.25
N GLU A 55 -4.42 -19.66 -1.44
CA GLU A 55 -3.65 -20.19 -2.56
C GLU A 55 -4.28 -19.83 -3.91
N SER A 56 -3.45 -19.81 -4.97
CA SER A 56 -3.95 -19.52 -6.31
C SER A 56 -4.95 -20.60 -6.75
N ARG A 57 -6.07 -20.18 -7.34
CA ARG A 57 -7.09 -21.10 -7.87
C ARG A 57 -6.51 -22.14 -8.86
N ARG A 58 -5.49 -21.76 -9.62
CA ARG A 58 -4.78 -22.66 -10.55
C ARG A 58 -4.11 -23.86 -9.87
N LYS A 59 -3.65 -23.70 -8.62
CA LYS A 59 -2.95 -24.75 -7.85
C LYS A 59 -3.89 -25.48 -6.87
N SER A 60 -5.11 -25.00 -6.69
CA SER A 60 -6.03 -25.49 -5.68
C SER A 60 -7.01 -26.54 -6.21
N LYS A 61 -7.48 -27.41 -5.31
CA LYS A 61 -8.44 -28.48 -5.65
C LYS A 61 -9.83 -27.89 -5.88
N LYS A 62 -10.42 -28.22 -7.03
CA LYS A 62 -11.79 -27.84 -7.41
C LYS A 62 -12.67 -29.09 -7.48
N ILE A 63 -13.83 -29.05 -6.83
CA ILE A 63 -14.80 -30.16 -6.79
C ILE A 63 -16.18 -29.69 -7.24
N THR A 64 -17.07 -30.63 -7.59
CA THR A 64 -18.43 -30.33 -8.06
C THR A 64 -19.43 -30.33 -6.91
N ALA A 65 -20.22 -29.27 -6.79
CA ALA A 65 -21.36 -29.21 -5.87
C ALA A 65 -22.50 -30.13 -6.35
N ARG A 66 -23.19 -30.77 -5.41
CA ARG A 66 -24.33 -31.66 -5.68
C ARG A 66 -25.47 -31.35 -4.71
N GLY A 67 -26.70 -31.36 -5.19
CA GLY A 67 -27.88 -31.09 -4.38
C GLY A 67 -29.08 -30.64 -5.21
N ILE A 68 -29.84 -29.68 -4.65
CA ILE A 68 -30.99 -29.04 -5.30
C ILE A 68 -30.45 -28.00 -6.28
N PHE A 69 -30.22 -28.43 -7.53
CA PHE A 69 -29.80 -27.59 -8.65
C PHE A 69 -30.62 -27.93 -9.89
N ALA A 70 -30.49 -27.15 -10.96
CA ALA A 70 -31.17 -27.43 -12.23
C ALA A 70 -30.97 -28.89 -12.68
N GLY A 71 -32.08 -29.59 -12.90
CA GLY A 71 -32.11 -31.01 -13.24
C GLY A 71 -32.33 -31.96 -12.07
N ALA A 72 -32.24 -31.50 -10.81
CA ALA A 72 -32.48 -32.33 -9.64
C ALA A 72 -33.94 -32.81 -9.60
N ARG A 73 -34.14 -34.03 -9.09
CA ARG A 73 -35.47 -34.56 -8.80
C ARG A 73 -35.76 -34.37 -7.33
N VAL A 74 -36.89 -33.75 -7.02
CA VAL A 74 -37.26 -33.29 -5.68
C VAL A 74 -38.65 -33.76 -5.29
N VAL A 75 -38.90 -33.82 -3.99
CA VAL A 75 -40.21 -33.92 -3.33
C VAL A 75 -40.35 -32.76 -2.36
N ARG A 76 -41.53 -32.54 -1.77
CA ARG A 76 -41.68 -31.55 -0.69
C ARG A 76 -40.72 -31.82 0.48
N GLY A 77 -40.16 -30.74 1.02
CA GLY A 77 -39.22 -30.72 2.13
C GLY A 77 -39.91 -30.58 3.48
N VAL A 78 -39.13 -30.25 4.50
CA VAL A 78 -39.59 -30.20 5.90
C VAL A 78 -40.40 -28.95 6.20
N ASP A 79 -40.08 -27.83 5.56
CA ASP A 79 -40.73 -26.53 5.80
C ASP A 79 -41.88 -26.23 4.82
N TRP A 80 -42.37 -27.27 4.14
CA TRP A 80 -43.40 -27.14 3.13
C TRP A 80 -44.71 -26.59 3.70
N GLN A 81 -45.19 -25.50 3.12
CA GLN A 81 -46.43 -24.81 3.50
C GLN A 81 -47.29 -24.43 2.28
N TRP A 82 -47.13 -25.16 1.17
CA TRP A 82 -47.69 -24.80 -0.14
C TRP A 82 -48.83 -25.71 -0.56
N GLU A 83 -49.64 -26.15 0.40
CA GLU A 83 -50.77 -27.05 0.19
C GLU A 83 -50.35 -28.30 -0.63
N ASP A 84 -51.19 -28.76 -1.56
CA ASP A 84 -50.88 -29.87 -2.47
C ASP A 84 -50.50 -29.39 -3.87
N GLN A 85 -49.76 -28.28 -3.97
CA GLN A 85 -49.24 -27.81 -5.26
C GLN A 85 -48.36 -28.84 -5.99
N ASP A 86 -47.65 -29.68 -5.24
CA ASP A 86 -46.87 -30.83 -5.75
C ASP A 86 -47.74 -32.05 -6.12
N GLY A 87 -49.04 -32.02 -5.83
CA GLY A 87 -49.97 -33.14 -6.04
C GLY A 87 -50.02 -34.14 -4.88
N GLY A 88 -49.52 -33.76 -3.71
CA GLY A 88 -49.55 -34.58 -2.48
C GLY A 88 -48.16 -35.06 -2.05
N ASN A 89 -47.99 -35.29 -0.75
CA ASN A 89 -46.69 -35.64 -0.17
C ASN A 89 -46.07 -36.87 -0.84
N GLY A 90 -44.80 -36.76 -1.22
CA GLY A 90 -44.04 -37.80 -1.93
C GLY A 90 -44.14 -37.76 -3.46
N ARG A 91 -44.99 -36.89 -4.03
CA ARG A 91 -44.95 -36.61 -5.46
C ARG A 91 -43.68 -35.87 -5.84
N ARG A 92 -43.23 -36.12 -7.08
CA ARG A 92 -41.92 -35.68 -7.56
C ARG A 92 -42.05 -34.51 -8.53
N GLY A 93 -41.01 -33.68 -8.53
CA GLY A 93 -40.83 -32.61 -9.49
C GLY A 93 -39.38 -32.53 -9.95
N LYS A 94 -39.15 -31.75 -11.00
CA LYS A 94 -37.83 -31.42 -11.52
C LYS A 94 -37.54 -29.95 -11.26
N VAL A 95 -36.40 -29.67 -10.64
CA VAL A 95 -35.87 -28.31 -10.54
C VAL A 95 -35.47 -27.86 -11.94
N THR A 96 -36.03 -26.74 -12.41
CA THR A 96 -35.67 -26.17 -13.70
C THR A 96 -34.55 -25.15 -13.57
N GLU A 97 -34.59 -24.34 -12.52
CA GLU A 97 -33.68 -23.21 -12.32
C GLU A 97 -33.55 -22.86 -10.84
N ILE A 98 -32.39 -22.32 -10.45
CA ILE A 98 -32.17 -21.66 -9.15
C ILE A 98 -32.36 -20.16 -9.36
N GLN A 99 -33.21 -19.56 -8.54
CA GLN A 99 -33.61 -18.17 -8.65
C GLN A 99 -33.47 -17.48 -7.29
N ASP A 100 -33.71 -16.17 -7.29
CA ASP A 100 -33.72 -15.34 -6.10
C ASP A 100 -35.13 -15.35 -5.53
N TRP A 101 -35.29 -15.66 -4.23
CA TRP A 101 -36.60 -15.51 -3.57
C TRP A 101 -36.99 -14.03 -3.46
N SER A 102 -36.00 -13.19 -3.17
CA SER A 102 -36.11 -11.74 -3.11
C SER A 102 -34.79 -11.11 -3.57
N ALA A 103 -34.83 -9.82 -3.93
CA ALA A 103 -33.62 -9.08 -4.33
C ALA A 103 -32.54 -9.03 -3.23
N SER A 104 -32.93 -9.15 -1.95
CA SER A 104 -32.01 -9.16 -0.81
C SER A 104 -31.47 -10.56 -0.46
N SER A 105 -32.03 -11.62 -1.06
CA SER A 105 -31.62 -13.01 -0.83
C SER A 105 -31.47 -13.76 -2.15
N PRO A 106 -30.37 -13.53 -2.88
CA PRO A 106 -30.11 -14.20 -4.14
C PRO A 106 -29.76 -15.67 -3.96
N HIS A 107 -30.01 -16.47 -5.00
CA HIS A 107 -29.76 -17.93 -5.04
C HIS A 107 -30.42 -18.72 -3.89
N SER A 108 -31.58 -18.28 -3.42
CA SER A 108 -32.26 -18.80 -2.23
C SER A 108 -33.58 -19.53 -2.55
N ALA A 109 -33.90 -19.70 -3.84
CA ALA A 109 -35.11 -20.35 -4.31
C ALA A 109 -34.87 -21.27 -5.50
N ALA A 110 -35.77 -22.23 -5.69
CA ALA A 110 -35.76 -23.15 -6.83
C ALA A 110 -37.13 -23.18 -7.51
N TYR A 111 -37.14 -22.98 -8.83
CA TYR A 111 -38.35 -23.16 -9.64
C TYR A 111 -38.50 -24.63 -9.99
N VAL A 112 -39.67 -25.20 -9.71
CA VAL A 112 -39.94 -26.63 -9.87
C VAL A 112 -41.09 -26.83 -10.84
N LEU A 113 -40.90 -27.75 -11.79
CA LEU A 113 -41.95 -28.34 -12.60
C LEU A 113 -42.30 -29.72 -12.01
N TRP A 114 -43.47 -29.82 -11.40
CA TRP A 114 -43.99 -31.06 -10.83
C TRP A 114 -44.46 -32.02 -11.94
N ASP A 115 -44.37 -33.32 -11.67
CA ASP A 115 -44.74 -34.35 -12.65
C ASP A 115 -46.23 -34.34 -13.01
N ASN A 116 -47.07 -33.77 -12.14
CA ASN A 116 -48.49 -33.54 -12.40
C ASN A 116 -48.75 -32.32 -13.32
N GLY A 117 -47.71 -31.63 -13.77
CA GLY A 117 -47.77 -30.45 -14.63
C GLY A 117 -47.83 -29.10 -13.89
N ALA A 118 -48.01 -29.10 -12.56
CA ALA A 118 -47.97 -27.88 -11.76
C ALA A 118 -46.55 -27.30 -11.71
N LYS A 119 -46.43 -26.00 -11.49
CA LYS A 119 -45.14 -25.31 -11.41
C LYS A 119 -45.19 -24.14 -10.45
N ASN A 120 -44.14 -23.97 -9.66
CA ASN A 120 -44.00 -22.81 -8.78
C ASN A 120 -42.56 -22.60 -8.31
N LEU A 121 -42.33 -21.50 -7.60
CA LEU A 121 -41.08 -21.15 -6.93
C LEU A 121 -41.14 -21.55 -5.45
N TYR A 122 -40.08 -22.18 -4.93
CA TYR A 122 -40.00 -22.69 -3.55
C TYR A 122 -38.70 -22.27 -2.86
N ARG A 123 -38.73 -22.14 -1.52
CA ARG A 123 -37.58 -21.71 -0.72
C ARG A 123 -36.54 -22.82 -0.59
N VAL A 124 -35.29 -22.49 -0.86
CA VAL A 124 -34.12 -23.35 -0.70
C VAL A 124 -33.01 -22.52 -0.07
N GLY A 125 -33.09 -22.33 1.25
CA GLY A 125 -32.16 -21.54 2.04
C GLY A 125 -32.65 -20.12 2.41
N PHE A 126 -33.70 -19.60 1.76
CA PHE A 126 -34.32 -18.34 2.18
C PHE A 126 -34.84 -18.47 3.62
N GLU A 127 -34.40 -17.58 4.52
CA GLU A 127 -34.68 -17.66 5.97
C GLU A 127 -34.35 -19.02 6.60
N GLY A 128 -33.40 -19.76 6.03
CA GLY A 128 -33.04 -21.11 6.47
C GLY A 128 -34.05 -22.20 6.09
N MET A 129 -35.09 -21.86 5.32
CA MET A 129 -36.19 -22.77 4.98
C MET A 129 -35.79 -23.77 3.89
N SER A 130 -36.27 -25.00 4.04
CA SER A 130 -36.04 -26.13 3.15
C SER A 130 -37.37 -26.71 2.67
N ASP A 131 -38.00 -26.01 1.72
CA ASP A 131 -39.29 -26.43 1.14
C ASP A 131 -39.14 -27.65 0.23
N LEU A 132 -37.92 -28.03 -0.18
CA LEU A 132 -37.66 -29.13 -1.10
C LEU A 132 -36.64 -30.12 -0.53
N LYS A 133 -36.81 -31.40 -0.88
CA LYS A 133 -35.87 -32.48 -0.57
C LYS A 133 -35.51 -33.22 -1.85
N CYS A 134 -34.21 -33.39 -2.12
CA CYS A 134 -33.74 -34.18 -3.25
C CYS A 134 -34.04 -35.69 -3.07
N VAL A 135 -34.52 -36.31 -4.14
CA VAL A 135 -34.52 -37.77 -4.34
C VAL A 135 -33.48 -38.21 -5.37
N GLN A 136 -33.09 -37.30 -6.27
CA GLN A 136 -31.94 -37.46 -7.15
C GLN A 136 -31.26 -36.09 -7.26
N ASP A 137 -30.04 -35.97 -6.77
CA ASP A 137 -29.29 -34.72 -6.84
C ASP A 137 -28.83 -34.40 -8.27
N ALA A 138 -28.58 -33.11 -8.52
CA ALA A 138 -27.94 -32.64 -9.73
C ALA A 138 -26.66 -31.87 -9.42
N LYS A 139 -25.82 -31.69 -10.44
CA LYS A 139 -24.57 -30.92 -10.35
C LYS A 139 -24.89 -29.42 -10.37
N GLY A 140 -24.35 -28.68 -9.40
CA GLY A 140 -24.54 -27.24 -9.24
C GLY A 140 -23.35 -26.38 -9.64
N GLY A 141 -22.51 -26.86 -10.56
CA GLY A 141 -21.22 -26.25 -10.86
C GLY A 141 -20.11 -26.71 -9.91
N SER A 142 -18.94 -26.07 -10.02
CA SER A 142 -17.73 -26.46 -9.30
C SER A 142 -17.17 -25.34 -8.45
N PHE A 143 -16.58 -25.67 -7.31
CA PHE A 143 -16.04 -24.71 -6.35
C PHE A 143 -14.69 -25.19 -5.77
N TYR A 144 -13.92 -24.24 -5.25
CA TYR A 144 -12.61 -24.49 -4.62
C TYR A 144 -12.84 -24.84 -3.15
N ARG A 145 -12.88 -26.14 -2.83
CA ARG A 145 -13.29 -26.64 -1.50
C ARG A 145 -12.51 -25.99 -0.36
N ASP A 146 -11.18 -26.02 -0.47
CA ASP A 146 -10.28 -25.55 0.60
C ASP A 146 -10.24 -24.02 0.70
N HIS A 147 -10.92 -23.31 -0.21
CA HIS A 147 -11.07 -21.86 -0.17
C HIS A 147 -12.36 -21.42 0.51
N CYS A 148 -13.32 -22.32 0.75
CA CYS A 148 -14.52 -22.00 1.50
C CYS A 148 -14.19 -21.81 3.00
N PRO A 149 -14.84 -20.85 3.68
CA PRO A 149 -14.69 -20.71 5.12
C PRO A 149 -15.42 -21.85 5.84
N VAL A 150 -14.96 -22.21 7.03
CA VAL A 150 -15.67 -23.14 7.92
C VAL A 150 -16.82 -22.39 8.60
N LEU A 151 -18.02 -22.99 8.61
CA LEU A 151 -19.17 -22.41 9.30
C LEU A 151 -18.97 -22.50 10.81
N GLY A 152 -19.08 -21.37 11.52
CA GLY A 152 -18.92 -21.31 12.97
C GLY A 152 -17.48 -21.15 13.46
N GLU A 153 -16.49 -21.10 12.57
CA GLU A 153 -15.11 -20.72 12.93
C GLU A 153 -15.05 -19.22 13.23
N GLN A 154 -15.38 -18.85 14.47
CA GLN A 154 -14.90 -17.62 15.07
C GLN A 154 -13.48 -17.92 15.55
N ASN A 155 -12.48 -17.23 15.01
CA ASN A 155 -11.16 -17.20 15.64
C ASN A 155 -11.35 -16.75 17.09
N GLY A 156 -11.37 -17.71 18.03
CA GLY A 156 -11.38 -17.57 19.48
C GLY A 156 -12.19 -16.40 20.07
N ASN A 157 -13.39 -16.69 20.57
CA ASN A 157 -14.02 -16.05 21.74
C ASN A 157 -13.74 -14.54 21.94
N ARG A 158 -14.07 -13.70 20.95
CA ARG A 158 -13.95 -12.24 21.04
C ARG A 158 -15.16 -11.57 20.37
N ASN A 159 -15.72 -10.56 21.06
CA ASN A 159 -16.87 -9.75 20.67
C ASN A 159 -16.81 -9.26 19.20
N PRO A 160 -17.93 -8.81 18.58
CA PRO A 160 -18.08 -8.48 17.16
C PRO A 160 -17.26 -7.29 16.60
N GLY A 161 -16.12 -6.99 17.20
CA GLY A 161 -15.06 -6.12 16.68
C GLY A 161 -13.68 -6.42 17.29
N GLY A 162 -13.56 -7.37 18.24
CA GLY A 162 -12.30 -7.64 18.95
C GLY A 162 -11.75 -6.48 19.79
N LEU A 163 -12.52 -5.39 19.93
CA LEU A 163 -12.18 -4.15 20.63
C LEU A 163 -12.61 -4.20 22.10
N GLN A 164 -11.75 -3.70 22.98
CA GLN A 164 -11.93 -3.58 24.42
C GLN A 164 -11.61 -2.16 24.86
N ILE A 165 -12.12 -1.75 26.02
CA ILE A 165 -11.73 -0.46 26.63
C ILE A 165 -10.21 -0.43 26.81
N GLY A 166 -9.59 0.65 26.31
CA GLY A 166 -8.15 0.84 26.25
C GLY A 166 -7.49 0.35 24.96
N ASP A 167 -8.23 -0.22 24.02
CA ASP A 167 -7.70 -0.49 22.68
C ASP A 167 -7.53 0.79 21.88
N LEU A 168 -6.47 0.83 21.08
CA LEU A 168 -6.22 1.89 20.13
C LEU A 168 -6.83 1.52 18.78
N VAL A 169 -7.44 2.48 18.11
CA VAL A 169 -8.24 2.24 16.90
C VAL A 169 -8.00 3.32 15.84
N ASN A 170 -8.04 2.89 14.58
CA ASN A 170 -7.96 3.74 13.40
C ASN A 170 -9.21 3.51 12.52
N ILE A 171 -9.46 4.44 11.60
CA ILE A 171 -10.48 4.29 10.56
C ILE A 171 -9.77 4.16 9.22
N ASP A 172 -9.75 2.93 8.68
CA ASP A 172 -9.08 2.59 7.42
C ASP A 172 -10.08 2.43 6.26
N LEU A 173 -11.22 3.14 6.35
CA LEU A 173 -12.33 3.11 5.40
C LEU A 173 -12.54 4.49 4.76
N ASP A 174 -13.01 4.51 3.51
CA ASP A 174 -13.38 5.76 2.83
C ASP A 174 -14.52 6.48 3.58
N LEU A 175 -14.48 7.82 3.58
CA LEU A 175 -15.45 8.66 4.32
C LEU A 175 -16.91 8.32 4.02
N GLU A 176 -17.26 8.07 2.76
CA GLU A 176 -18.64 7.72 2.36
C GLU A 176 -19.10 6.39 3.00
N ILE A 177 -18.17 5.45 3.20
CA ILE A 177 -18.44 4.17 3.87
C ILE A 177 -18.63 4.40 5.36
N VAL A 178 -17.78 5.23 5.98
CA VAL A 178 -17.87 5.61 7.40
C VAL A 178 -19.23 6.28 7.67
N GLN A 179 -19.61 7.28 6.86
CA GLN A 179 -20.89 7.97 6.97
C GLN A 179 -22.08 7.00 6.80
N SER A 180 -21.98 6.06 5.86
CA SER A 180 -23.02 5.04 5.67
C SER A 180 -23.15 4.11 6.89
N LEU A 181 -22.04 3.64 7.46
CA LEU A 181 -22.02 2.72 8.61
C LEU A 181 -22.43 3.40 9.93
N GLN A 182 -22.25 4.71 10.02
CA GLN A 182 -22.62 5.52 11.19
C GLN A 182 -24.14 5.77 11.31
N HIS A 183 -24.94 5.45 10.28
CA HIS A 183 -26.40 5.57 10.39
C HIS A 183 -26.95 4.61 11.44
N GLY A 184 -27.54 5.18 12.50
CA GLY A 184 -28.04 4.42 13.65
C GLY A 184 -26.99 4.09 14.70
N HIS A 185 -25.75 4.57 14.54
CA HIS A 185 -24.60 4.26 15.39
C HIS A 185 -23.80 5.51 15.78
N GLY A 186 -24.49 6.55 16.27
CA GLY A 186 -23.90 7.85 16.64
C GLY A 186 -23.86 8.91 15.53
N GLY A 187 -24.02 8.52 14.26
CA GLY A 187 -24.07 9.46 13.12
C GLY A 187 -22.69 10.03 12.75
N TRP A 188 -22.67 10.92 11.75
CA TRP A 188 -21.46 11.63 11.33
C TRP A 188 -21.65 13.14 11.45
N THR A 189 -20.63 13.84 11.96
CA THR A 189 -20.59 15.31 12.01
C THR A 189 -19.23 15.81 11.54
N ASP A 190 -19.13 17.07 11.11
CA ASP A 190 -17.88 17.64 10.61
C ASP A 190 -16.76 17.72 11.68
N GLY A 191 -17.10 17.60 12.97
CA GLY A 191 -16.10 17.48 14.04
C GLY A 191 -15.34 16.14 14.03
N MET A 192 -15.86 15.12 13.34
CA MET A 192 -15.31 13.76 13.33
C MET A 192 -14.21 13.55 12.29
N PHE A 193 -13.86 14.54 11.46
CA PHE A 193 -12.80 14.36 10.45
C PHE A 193 -11.44 13.99 11.04
N GLU A 194 -11.15 14.41 12.28
CA GLU A 194 -9.94 14.01 13.01
C GLU A 194 -9.79 12.49 13.11
N THR A 195 -10.91 11.77 13.11
CA THR A 195 -10.99 10.34 13.40
C THR A 195 -10.52 9.47 12.23
N LEU A 196 -10.48 10.04 11.02
CA LEU A 196 -10.03 9.36 9.79
C LEU A 196 -8.51 9.23 9.71
N THR A 197 -7.78 10.12 10.37
CA THR A 197 -6.32 10.19 10.27
C THR A 197 -5.61 10.10 11.61
N THR A 198 -6.37 10.06 12.70
CA THR A 198 -5.83 10.07 14.06
C THR A 198 -6.21 8.78 14.76
N THR A 199 -5.27 8.19 15.50
CA THR A 199 -5.58 7.03 16.35
C THR A 199 -6.35 7.47 17.59
N GLY A 200 -7.52 6.88 17.79
CA GLY A 200 -8.34 7.07 18.98
C GLY A 200 -8.17 5.94 19.99
N THR A 201 -8.54 6.17 21.24
CA THR A 201 -8.55 5.15 22.29
C THR A 201 -9.98 4.80 22.66
N VAL A 202 -10.36 3.52 22.61
CA VAL A 202 -11.67 3.03 23.05
C VAL A 202 -11.82 3.33 24.54
N CYS A 203 -12.70 4.25 24.89
CA CYS A 203 -12.93 4.69 26.27
C CYS A 203 -14.27 4.19 26.84
N GLY A 204 -15.14 3.66 26.00
CA GLY A 204 -16.41 3.07 26.40
C GLY A 204 -17.01 2.18 25.32
N ILE A 205 -17.95 1.35 25.74
CA ILE A 205 -18.87 0.61 24.87
C ILE A 205 -20.25 0.91 25.44
N ASP A 206 -21.16 1.41 24.62
CA ASP A 206 -22.50 1.78 25.07
C ASP A 206 -23.48 0.59 25.08
N GLU A 207 -24.74 0.87 25.42
CA GLU A 207 -25.80 -0.12 25.55
C GLU A 207 -26.23 -0.75 24.22
N ASP A 208 -25.98 -0.05 23.10
CA ASP A 208 -26.26 -0.52 21.73
C ASP A 208 -25.08 -1.27 21.10
N HIS A 209 -24.02 -1.51 21.89
CA HIS A 209 -22.76 -2.14 21.50
C HIS A 209 -21.89 -1.34 20.53
N ASP A 210 -22.10 -0.02 20.46
CA ASP A 210 -21.23 0.88 19.74
C ASP A 210 -20.01 1.29 20.56
N ILE A 211 -18.96 1.66 19.85
CA ILE A 211 -17.64 1.90 20.43
C ILE A 211 -17.45 3.40 20.64
N VAL A 212 -17.28 3.81 21.89
CA VAL A 212 -16.96 5.18 22.24
C VAL A 212 -15.45 5.35 22.26
N VAL A 213 -14.94 6.22 21.42
CA VAL A 213 -13.51 6.45 21.20
C VAL A 213 -13.14 7.88 21.59
N GLN A 214 -12.15 8.03 22.45
CA GLN A 214 -11.57 9.32 22.83
C GLN A 214 -10.33 9.62 22.00
N TYR A 215 -10.24 10.86 21.49
CA TYR A 215 -9.11 11.32 20.68
C TYR A 215 -8.20 12.28 21.46
N PRO A 216 -6.95 12.52 21.01
CA PRO A 216 -6.01 13.43 21.66
C PRO A 216 -6.53 14.87 21.81
N SER A 217 -7.46 15.28 20.95
CA SER A 217 -8.19 16.55 21.05
C SER A 217 -9.06 16.67 22.32
N GLY A 218 -9.31 15.56 23.01
CA GLY A 218 -10.25 15.46 24.12
C GLY A 218 -11.67 15.09 23.69
N ASN A 219 -11.96 15.10 22.38
CA ASN A 219 -13.26 14.74 21.85
C ASN A 219 -13.55 13.25 22.02
N ARG A 220 -14.85 12.92 22.13
CA ARG A 220 -15.36 11.55 22.21
C ARG A 220 -16.39 11.33 21.13
N TRP A 221 -16.21 10.26 20.38
CA TRP A 221 -17.06 9.92 19.25
C TRP A 221 -17.51 8.47 19.36
N THR A 222 -18.80 8.22 19.08
CA THR A 222 -19.39 6.88 19.08
C THR A 222 -19.37 6.33 17.66
N PHE A 223 -18.94 5.08 17.52
CA PHE A 223 -18.81 4.42 16.23
C PHE A 223 -19.47 3.07 16.18
N ASN A 224 -20.03 2.76 15.01
CA ASN A 224 -20.27 1.38 14.63
C ASN A 224 -18.95 0.59 14.73
N PRO A 225 -18.90 -0.59 15.38
CA PRO A 225 -17.69 -1.38 15.53
C PRO A 225 -16.99 -1.70 14.20
N ALA A 226 -17.73 -1.79 13.09
CA ALA A 226 -17.18 -2.08 11.76
C ALA A 226 -16.39 -0.92 11.14
N VAL A 227 -16.54 0.30 11.68
CA VAL A 227 -15.79 1.49 11.25
C VAL A 227 -14.35 1.43 11.77
N LEU A 228 -14.14 0.78 12.91
CA LEU A 228 -12.90 0.83 13.66
C LEU A 228 -12.03 -0.39 13.42
N THR A 229 -10.76 -0.15 13.12
CA THR A 229 -9.74 -1.19 13.03
C THR A 229 -8.80 -1.06 14.23
N LYS A 230 -8.56 -2.16 14.94
CA LYS A 230 -7.64 -2.17 16.09
C LYS A 230 -6.21 -1.88 15.65
N ALA A 231 -5.65 -0.77 16.12
CA ALA A 231 -4.24 -0.46 15.95
C ALA A 231 -3.40 -1.37 16.86
N ASN A 232 -2.54 -2.19 16.28
CA ASN A 232 -1.64 -3.05 17.06
C ASN A 232 -0.49 -2.21 17.63
N ILE A 233 -0.54 -1.96 18.95
CA ILE A 233 0.62 -1.51 19.73
C ILE A 233 1.02 -2.63 20.70
N VAL A 234 2.28 -3.05 20.65
CA VAL A 234 2.93 -3.79 21.74
C VAL A 234 3.00 -2.82 22.92
N ARG A 235 2.19 -3.06 23.95
CA ARG A 235 2.16 -2.23 25.16
C ARG A 235 3.54 -2.24 25.83
N SER A 236 4.22 -1.09 25.82
CA SER A 236 5.23 -0.73 26.83
C SER A 236 4.54 0.12 27.90
N GLY A 237 4.56 -0.36 29.14
CA GLY A 237 3.86 0.24 30.27
C GLY A 237 4.48 1.55 30.78
N ASP A 238 3.59 2.39 31.30
CA ASP A 238 3.72 3.51 32.26
C ASP A 238 5.05 4.26 32.39
N ALA A 239 5.06 5.51 31.91
CA ALA A 239 5.48 6.66 32.72
C ALA A 239 4.87 7.96 32.16
N ALA A 240 4.47 8.82 33.08
CA ALA A 240 3.69 10.03 32.86
C ALA A 240 4.53 11.27 32.50
N GLN A 241 3.81 12.29 32.03
CA GLN A 241 4.10 13.75 32.05
C GLN A 241 5.04 14.34 30.99
N GLY A 242 4.48 15.33 30.26
CA GLY A 242 5.19 16.57 29.91
C GLY A 242 5.43 16.82 28.42
N ALA A 243 4.69 17.80 27.90
CA ALA A 243 5.07 18.82 26.91
C ALA A 243 5.79 18.44 25.59
N GLU A 244 5.17 18.91 24.50
CA GLU A 244 5.77 19.44 23.26
C GLU A 244 6.64 18.56 22.35
N GLY A 245 6.31 18.55 21.05
CA GLY A 245 7.20 18.14 19.97
C GLY A 245 6.77 16.87 19.24
N GLY A 246 6.42 16.99 17.96
CA GLY A 246 6.18 15.85 17.08
C GLY A 246 7.40 14.93 17.02
N THR A 247 7.19 13.63 17.13
CA THR A 247 8.28 12.64 17.07
C THR A 247 8.00 11.64 15.97
N SER A 248 8.96 11.53 15.05
CA SER A 248 9.01 10.55 13.97
C SER A 248 8.99 9.12 14.53
N GLN A 249 8.25 8.22 13.87
CA GLN A 249 8.10 6.80 14.23
C GLN A 249 9.42 6.01 14.27
N PHE A 250 10.48 6.55 13.67
CA PHE A 250 11.80 5.95 13.56
C PHE A 250 12.86 6.90 14.14
N GLN A 251 14.00 6.34 14.52
CA GLN A 251 15.20 7.04 14.97
C GLN A 251 16.42 6.56 14.18
N VAL A 252 17.41 7.43 14.00
CA VAL A 252 18.70 7.04 13.43
C VAL A 252 19.33 5.93 14.27
N GLY A 253 19.70 4.85 13.62
CA GLY A 253 20.24 3.64 14.24
C GLY A 253 19.23 2.50 14.41
N ASP A 254 17.93 2.73 14.20
CA ASP A 254 16.91 1.69 14.26
C ASP A 254 17.18 0.57 13.25
N LEU A 255 16.99 -0.69 13.69
CA LEU A 255 16.92 -1.81 12.75
C LEU A 255 15.52 -1.86 12.16
N VAL A 256 15.41 -2.00 10.85
CA VAL A 256 14.14 -2.04 10.12
C VAL A 256 14.18 -3.16 9.08
N GLN A 257 13.07 -3.85 8.90
CA GLN A 257 12.90 -4.87 7.86
C GLN A 257 12.22 -4.24 6.65
N VAL A 258 12.86 -4.34 5.49
CA VAL A 258 12.30 -3.89 4.22
C VAL A 258 11.11 -4.75 3.82
N CYS A 259 10.06 -4.13 3.30
CA CYS A 259 8.87 -4.80 2.81
C CYS A 259 9.26 -5.91 1.81
N TYR A 260 8.74 -7.12 2.03
CA TYR A 260 9.01 -8.28 1.18
C TYR A 260 8.03 -8.40 0.00
N ASP A 261 7.02 -7.54 -0.05
CA ASP A 261 6.02 -7.50 -1.11
C ASP A 261 6.49 -6.53 -2.21
N LEU A 262 6.88 -7.09 -3.36
CA LEU A 262 7.45 -6.36 -4.50
C LEU A 262 6.49 -5.32 -5.09
N GLU A 263 5.19 -5.63 -5.14
CA GLU A 263 4.21 -4.69 -5.72
C GLU A 263 3.89 -3.57 -4.72
N ARG A 264 3.78 -3.91 -3.44
CA ARG A 264 3.58 -2.93 -2.37
C ARG A 264 4.78 -1.99 -2.25
N ILE A 265 6.01 -2.50 -2.25
CA ILE A 265 7.19 -1.63 -2.15
C ILE A 265 7.35 -0.78 -3.41
N LYS A 266 7.10 -1.32 -4.61
CA LYS A 266 7.05 -0.52 -5.86
C LYS A 266 6.05 0.63 -5.77
N LEU A 267 4.87 0.39 -5.19
CA LEU A 267 3.85 1.42 -5.02
C LEU A 267 4.24 2.45 -3.96
N LEU A 268 4.74 2.00 -2.82
CA LEU A 268 5.15 2.88 -1.71
C LEU A 268 6.36 3.75 -2.05
N GLN A 269 7.24 3.26 -2.92
CA GLN A 269 8.41 4.00 -3.39
C GLN A 269 8.06 5.07 -4.44
N ARG A 270 6.87 5.05 -5.05
CA ARG A 270 6.46 6.10 -6.00
C ARG A 270 6.37 7.43 -5.27
N GLY A 271 7.12 8.42 -5.75
CA GLY A 271 7.28 9.70 -5.06
C GLY A 271 8.07 9.63 -3.75
N HIS A 272 8.73 8.50 -3.43
CA HIS A 272 9.49 8.21 -2.20
C HIS A 272 10.75 7.34 -2.45
N GLY A 273 11.48 7.63 -3.52
CA GLY A 273 12.76 7.00 -3.88
C GLY A 273 12.76 6.45 -5.29
N GLU A 274 11.54 6.32 -5.83
CA GLU A 274 11.19 5.41 -6.91
C GLU A 274 11.72 3.99 -6.66
N TRP A 275 11.22 3.04 -7.42
CA TRP A 275 11.70 1.68 -7.33
C TRP A 275 12.78 1.44 -8.39
N ALA A 276 13.99 1.09 -7.96
CA ALA A 276 15.03 0.58 -8.85
C ALA A 276 15.08 -0.96 -8.81
N GLU A 277 15.25 -1.63 -9.96
CA GLU A 277 15.35 -3.10 -10.01
C GLU A 277 16.55 -3.64 -9.20
N ALA A 278 17.59 -2.83 -8.98
CA ALA A 278 18.70 -3.15 -8.09
C ALA A 278 18.30 -3.26 -6.60
N MET A 279 17.11 -2.78 -6.22
CA MET A 279 16.55 -2.93 -4.88
C MET A 279 15.92 -4.31 -4.67
N LEU A 280 15.69 -5.11 -5.72
CA LEU A 280 15.02 -6.42 -5.60
C LEU A 280 15.67 -7.36 -4.56
N PRO A 281 17.00 -7.39 -4.38
CA PRO A 281 17.65 -8.19 -3.33
C PRO A 281 17.37 -7.72 -1.89
N THR A 282 16.86 -6.50 -1.69
CA THR A 282 16.61 -5.93 -0.35
C THR A 282 15.28 -6.38 0.24
N LEU A 283 14.36 -6.93 -0.57
CA LEU A 283 13.03 -7.37 -0.11
C LEU A 283 13.13 -8.34 1.07
N GLY A 284 12.44 -7.99 2.16
CA GLY A 284 12.40 -8.79 3.38
C GLY A 284 13.68 -8.80 4.20
N LYS A 285 14.73 -8.08 3.77
CA LYS A 285 16.01 -8.01 4.48
C LYS A 285 15.94 -6.98 5.60
N VAL A 286 16.73 -7.22 6.65
CA VAL A 286 16.89 -6.28 7.75
C VAL A 286 18.03 -5.32 7.40
N GLY A 287 17.77 -4.03 7.54
CA GLY A 287 18.73 -2.96 7.40
C GLY A 287 18.71 -2.04 8.60
N ARG A 288 19.56 -1.01 8.56
CA ARG A 288 19.69 -0.01 9.63
C ARG A 288 19.36 1.38 9.10
N VAL A 289 18.49 2.11 9.79
CA VAL A 289 18.18 3.51 9.48
C VAL A 289 19.44 4.34 9.72
N GLN A 290 20.00 4.90 8.67
CA GLN A 290 21.16 5.80 8.73
C GLN A 290 20.73 7.27 8.90
N GLN A 291 19.60 7.64 8.29
CA GLN A 291 19.10 9.01 8.28
C GLN A 291 17.58 9.00 8.11
N ILE A 292 16.93 10.04 8.62
CA ILE A 292 15.50 10.30 8.43
C ILE A 292 15.42 11.66 7.73
N TYR A 293 14.82 11.68 6.55
CA TYR A 293 14.68 12.87 5.73
C TYR A 293 13.58 13.78 6.26
N SER A 294 13.62 15.05 5.83
CA SER A 294 12.64 16.07 6.21
C SER A 294 11.20 15.75 5.75
N ASP A 295 11.06 14.94 4.71
CA ASP A 295 9.78 14.42 4.20
C ASP A 295 9.34 13.11 4.86
N SER A 296 10.04 12.71 5.92
CA SER A 296 9.91 11.47 6.68
C SER A 296 10.50 10.22 6.01
N ASP A 297 10.98 10.26 4.76
CA ASP A 297 11.60 9.08 4.14
C ASP A 297 12.84 8.61 4.92
N LEU A 298 13.16 7.33 4.81
CA LEU A 298 14.21 6.68 5.59
C LEU A 298 15.36 6.26 4.68
N LYS A 299 16.57 6.73 4.98
CA LYS A 299 17.79 6.15 4.40
C LYS A 299 18.14 4.89 5.18
N VAL A 300 18.08 3.73 4.54
CA VAL A 300 18.31 2.42 5.17
C VAL A 300 19.47 1.70 4.51
N GLU A 301 20.48 1.35 5.30
CA GLU A 301 21.57 0.47 4.87
C GLU A 301 21.13 -0.99 4.96
N VAL A 302 21.04 -1.68 3.83
CA VAL A 302 20.55 -3.06 3.71
C VAL A 302 21.32 -3.79 2.61
N CYS A 303 21.70 -5.05 2.86
CA CYS A 303 22.56 -5.82 1.93
C CYS A 303 23.89 -5.12 1.59
N GLY A 304 24.41 -4.34 2.53
CA GLY A 304 25.62 -3.53 2.34
C GLY A 304 25.38 -2.24 1.56
N THR A 305 24.15 -1.96 1.11
CA THR A 305 23.82 -0.76 0.33
C THR A 305 22.76 0.14 0.93
N SER A 306 22.97 1.46 0.86
CA SER A 306 22.01 2.45 1.34
C SER A 306 20.97 2.79 0.29
N TRP A 307 19.71 2.73 0.69
CA TRP A 307 18.54 3.02 -0.15
C TRP A 307 17.56 3.91 0.60
N THR A 308 16.90 4.82 -0.12
CA THR A 308 15.78 5.61 0.42
C THR A 308 14.51 4.79 0.38
N TYR A 309 13.82 4.67 1.51
CA TYR A 309 12.55 3.99 1.63
C TYR A 309 11.48 4.91 2.18
N ASN A 310 10.27 4.79 1.63
CA ASN A 310 9.06 5.24 2.31
C ASN A 310 9.00 4.62 3.73
N PRO A 311 8.61 5.35 4.79
CA PRO A 311 8.51 4.80 6.15
C PRO A 311 7.58 3.59 6.25
N ALA A 312 6.52 3.54 5.43
CA ALA A 312 5.58 2.44 5.35
C ALA A 312 6.12 1.23 4.54
N ALA A 313 7.24 1.41 3.83
CA ALA A 313 7.95 0.35 3.11
C ALA A 313 8.94 -0.41 4.00
N VAL A 314 9.12 0.00 5.26
CA VAL A 314 9.93 -0.72 6.24
C VAL A 314 9.19 -0.90 7.55
N SER A 315 9.66 -1.80 8.41
CA SER A 315 9.05 -2.03 9.72
C SER A 315 10.13 -2.20 10.78
N LYS A 316 10.05 -1.46 11.89
CA LYS A 316 11.05 -1.50 12.96
C LYS A 316 11.17 -2.91 13.55
N VAL A 317 12.40 -3.41 13.59
CA VAL A 317 12.78 -4.69 14.19
C VAL A 317 13.23 -4.39 15.61
N ALA A 318 12.62 -5.05 16.60
CA ALA A 318 13.02 -4.87 17.99
C ALA A 318 14.50 -5.26 18.18
N SER A 319 15.33 -4.31 18.61
CA SER A 319 16.68 -4.60 19.09
C SER A 319 16.57 -5.38 20.39
N ALA A 320 16.93 -6.67 20.33
CA ALA A 320 17.16 -7.45 21.54
C ALA A 320 18.45 -6.97 22.23
N GLY A 321 18.32 -6.25 23.34
CA GLY A 321 19.36 -6.15 24.37
C GLY A 321 18.80 -6.77 25.65
N SER A 322 19.46 -7.64 26.42
CA SER A 322 20.88 -7.97 26.49
C SER A 322 21.04 -9.35 27.18
N ALA A 323 21.90 -10.21 26.64
CA ALA A 323 22.86 -11.07 27.34
C ALA A 323 23.27 -12.25 26.45
N ILE A 324 24.56 -12.31 26.06
CA ILE A 324 25.47 -13.47 26.14
C ILE A 324 26.75 -13.18 25.32
N SER A 325 27.85 -12.97 26.06
CA SER A 325 29.29 -13.21 25.80
C SER A 325 29.94 -12.97 24.43
N ASN A 326 31.01 -12.16 24.48
CA ASN A 326 32.02 -11.81 23.48
C ASN A 326 32.87 -12.98 22.94
N ALA A 327 32.30 -13.91 22.18
CA ALA A 327 33.11 -14.83 21.35
C ALA A 327 32.39 -15.33 20.09
N SER A 328 31.06 -15.28 20.08
CA SER A 328 30.22 -15.73 18.97
C SER A 328 29.95 -14.63 17.93
N GLY A 329 29.99 -13.35 18.34
CA GLY A 329 29.70 -12.20 17.47
C GLY A 329 30.73 -11.97 16.37
N GLU A 330 32.02 -12.13 16.64
CA GLU A 330 33.09 -12.03 15.62
C GLU A 330 33.07 -13.21 14.65
N ARG A 331 32.72 -14.40 15.13
CA ARG A 331 32.61 -15.58 14.29
C ARG A 331 31.38 -15.50 13.39
N LEU A 332 30.27 -15.00 13.90
CA LEU A 332 29.04 -14.77 13.16
C LEU A 332 29.21 -13.61 12.17
N SER A 333 29.90 -12.54 12.54
CA SER A 333 30.20 -11.43 11.62
C SER A 333 31.17 -11.85 10.51
N GLN A 334 32.20 -12.67 10.80
CA GLN A 334 33.09 -13.25 9.78
C GLN A 334 32.39 -14.31 8.90
N LEU A 335 31.49 -15.11 9.47
CA LEU A 335 30.66 -16.07 8.71
C LEU A 335 29.62 -15.38 7.84
N LEU A 336 29.02 -14.28 8.33
CA LEU A 336 28.11 -13.44 7.55
C LEU A 336 28.88 -12.69 6.46
N LYS A 337 30.07 -12.15 6.75
CA LYS A 337 30.95 -11.53 5.73
C LYS A 337 31.31 -12.54 4.64
N LYS A 338 31.67 -13.78 5.01
CA LYS A 338 31.92 -14.89 4.05
C LYS A 338 30.67 -15.39 3.32
N LEU A 339 29.48 -15.31 3.92
CA LEU A 339 28.21 -15.69 3.27
C LEU A 339 27.72 -14.61 2.28
N PHE A 340 28.06 -13.34 2.53
CA PHE A 340 27.75 -12.22 1.65
C PHE A 340 28.86 -11.90 0.63
N GLU A 341 30.09 -12.40 0.84
CA GLU A 341 31.20 -12.35 -0.13
C GLU A 341 30.99 -13.26 -1.34
N THR A 342 30.01 -14.16 -1.33
CA THR A 342 29.68 -14.99 -2.50
C THR A 342 28.43 -14.48 -3.18
N GLN A 343 28.53 -13.35 -3.89
CA GLN A 343 28.09 -13.14 -5.28
C GLN A 343 28.78 -11.85 -5.79
N GLU A 344 30.10 -11.86 -5.97
CA GLU A 344 30.74 -10.91 -6.90
C GLU A 344 30.12 -11.20 -8.26
N SER A 345 29.29 -10.29 -8.78
CA SER A 345 28.61 -10.49 -10.06
C SER A 345 29.57 -10.47 -11.24
N GLY A 346 30.88 -10.23 -11.00
CA GLY A 346 31.89 -10.06 -12.05
C GLY A 346 31.67 -8.81 -12.90
N ASP A 347 30.55 -8.10 -12.70
CA ASP A 347 30.21 -6.86 -13.37
C ASP A 347 30.79 -5.69 -12.58
N LEU A 348 31.90 -5.14 -13.10
CA LEU A 348 32.60 -4.00 -12.51
C LEU A 348 31.70 -2.75 -12.40
N ASN A 349 30.72 -2.60 -13.29
CA ASN A 349 29.80 -1.46 -13.26
C ASN A 349 28.80 -1.61 -12.12
N GLU A 350 28.28 -2.82 -11.89
CA GLU A 350 27.44 -3.12 -10.73
C GLU A 350 28.21 -2.92 -9.41
N GLU A 351 29.46 -3.37 -9.35
CA GLU A 351 30.31 -3.16 -8.17
C GLU A 351 30.59 -1.68 -7.90
N LEU A 352 30.86 -0.89 -8.95
CA LEU A 352 31.13 0.54 -8.83
C LEU A 352 29.88 1.29 -8.36
N VAL A 353 28.72 1.03 -8.98
CA VAL A 353 27.46 1.68 -8.60
C VAL A 353 27.07 1.32 -7.18
N LYS A 354 27.23 0.07 -6.76
CA LYS A 354 27.01 -0.35 -5.36
C LYS A 354 27.97 0.36 -4.41
N ALA A 355 29.28 0.34 -4.68
CA ALA A 355 30.26 1.00 -3.82
C ALA A 355 29.96 2.51 -3.69
N ALA A 356 29.56 3.14 -4.80
CA ALA A 356 29.15 4.54 -4.85
C ALA A 356 27.90 4.84 -4.01
N ALA A 357 26.86 4.02 -4.11
CA ALA A 357 25.64 4.14 -3.29
C ALA A 357 25.91 3.98 -1.78
N ASN A 358 26.94 3.22 -1.41
CA ASN A 358 27.25 2.85 -0.03
C ASN A 358 28.16 3.84 0.67
N GLY A 359 28.78 4.76 -0.06
CA GLY A 359 29.80 5.64 0.52
C GLY A 359 31.16 4.96 0.69
N ASP A 360 31.41 3.82 0.03
CA ASP A 360 32.68 3.09 0.13
C ASP A 360 33.76 3.74 -0.77
N VAL A 361 34.32 4.84 -0.26
CA VAL A 361 35.34 5.65 -0.92
C VAL A 361 36.55 4.80 -1.36
N ALA A 362 37.02 3.89 -0.49
CA ALA A 362 38.19 3.06 -0.77
C ALA A 362 37.92 2.08 -1.91
N LYS A 363 36.76 1.40 -1.89
CA LYS A 363 36.39 0.48 -2.96
C LYS A 363 36.15 1.20 -4.28
N VAL A 364 35.51 2.37 -4.27
CA VAL A 364 35.36 3.20 -5.47
C VAL A 364 36.73 3.58 -6.03
N GLU A 365 37.66 4.05 -5.18
CA GLU A 365 39.01 4.41 -5.62
C GLU A 365 39.77 3.21 -6.23
N ASP A 366 39.64 2.02 -5.66
CA ASP A 366 40.27 0.81 -6.19
C ASP A 366 39.64 0.31 -7.48
N LEU A 367 38.31 0.42 -7.62
CA LEU A 367 37.60 0.08 -8.85
C LEU A 367 37.99 1.03 -9.99
N LEU A 368 38.08 2.34 -9.73
CA LEU A 368 38.46 3.36 -10.72
C LEU A 368 39.89 3.21 -11.25
N LYS A 369 40.77 2.46 -10.55
CA LYS A 369 42.12 2.13 -11.04
C LYS A 369 42.11 0.98 -12.06
N ARG A 370 41.03 0.20 -12.16
CA ARG A 370 40.94 -0.93 -13.09
C ARG A 370 40.69 -0.40 -14.51
N PRO A 371 41.45 -0.87 -15.53
CA PRO A 371 41.32 -0.33 -16.89
C PRO A 371 39.98 -0.64 -17.56
N ASP A 372 39.28 -1.69 -17.10
CA ASP A 372 38.04 -2.18 -17.69
C ASP A 372 36.79 -1.57 -17.04
N VAL A 373 36.95 -0.68 -16.05
CA VAL A 373 35.82 -0.03 -15.41
C VAL A 373 35.30 1.10 -16.29
N ASP A 374 34.00 1.10 -16.56
CA ASP A 374 33.35 2.24 -17.17
C ASP A 374 32.80 3.14 -16.06
N VAL A 375 33.40 4.34 -15.89
CA VAL A 375 32.94 5.32 -14.90
C VAL A 375 31.49 5.77 -15.16
N ASN A 376 31.03 5.67 -16.41
CA ASN A 376 29.67 5.97 -16.84
C ASN A 376 28.80 4.72 -16.95
N GLY A 377 29.34 3.56 -16.56
CA GLY A 377 28.65 2.29 -16.56
C GLY A 377 27.39 2.35 -15.70
N GLN A 378 26.30 1.77 -16.21
CA GLN A 378 25.01 1.78 -15.55
C GLN A 378 24.70 0.42 -14.93
N CYS A 379 24.19 0.44 -13.69
CA CYS A 379 23.58 -0.73 -13.04
C CYS A 379 22.11 -0.42 -12.73
N ALA A 380 21.22 -1.30 -13.18
CA ALA A 380 19.77 -1.10 -13.12
C ALA A 380 19.30 0.27 -13.65
N GLY A 381 20.01 0.83 -14.63
CA GLY A 381 19.71 2.13 -15.25
C GLY A 381 20.33 3.35 -14.57
N HIS A 382 21.16 3.18 -13.53
CA HIS A 382 21.78 4.29 -12.81
C HIS A 382 23.31 4.23 -12.88
N THR A 383 23.96 5.39 -13.00
CA THR A 383 25.42 5.53 -12.92
C THR A 383 25.88 5.63 -11.47
N ALA A 384 27.19 5.45 -11.24
CA ALA A 384 27.80 5.65 -9.93
C ALA A 384 27.62 7.08 -9.42
N MET A 385 27.66 8.06 -10.33
CA MET A 385 27.44 9.47 -10.03
C MET A 385 26.02 9.71 -9.51
N GLN A 386 25.00 9.20 -10.20
CA GLN A 386 23.60 9.32 -9.78
C GLN A 386 23.34 8.67 -8.42
N ALA A 387 23.87 7.45 -8.20
CA ALA A 387 23.71 6.72 -6.95
C ALA A 387 24.38 7.41 -5.75
N ALA A 388 25.59 7.95 -5.95
CA ALA A 388 26.30 8.73 -4.93
C ALA A 388 25.61 10.07 -4.66
N SER A 389 25.05 10.71 -5.70
CA SER A 389 24.32 11.96 -5.59
C SER A 389 23.05 11.84 -4.74
N GLN A 390 22.27 10.77 -4.95
CA GLN A 390 21.06 10.52 -4.14
C GLN A 390 21.37 10.28 -2.66
N ASN A 391 22.54 9.73 -2.36
CA ASN A 391 22.93 9.32 -1.02
C ASN A 391 23.93 10.28 -0.34
N GLY A 392 24.18 11.47 -0.89
CA GLY A 392 24.96 12.49 -0.18
C GLY A 392 26.47 12.24 -0.13
N HIS A 393 27.00 11.31 -0.94
CA HIS A 393 28.40 10.87 -0.82
C HIS A 393 29.36 11.82 -1.54
N VAL A 394 29.52 13.01 -0.99
CA VAL A 394 30.31 14.13 -1.54
C VAL A 394 31.73 13.73 -1.94
N ASP A 395 32.42 12.91 -1.14
CA ASP A 395 33.81 12.53 -1.43
C ASP A 395 33.91 11.57 -2.63
N ILE A 396 32.90 10.74 -2.84
CA ILE A 396 32.79 9.89 -4.03
C ILE A 396 32.53 10.75 -5.26
N LEU A 397 31.66 11.77 -5.18
CA LEU A 397 31.46 12.71 -6.29
C LEU A 397 32.76 13.41 -6.68
N LYS A 398 33.53 13.88 -5.69
CA LYS A 398 34.84 14.51 -5.95
C LYS A 398 35.82 13.53 -6.61
N LEU A 399 35.75 12.23 -6.30
CA LEU A 399 36.56 11.22 -6.96
C LEU A 399 36.11 10.98 -8.40
N LEU A 400 34.80 10.81 -8.62
CA LEU A 400 34.22 10.59 -9.95
C LEU A 400 34.45 11.78 -10.88
N LEU A 401 34.33 13.02 -10.38
CA LEU A 401 34.60 14.25 -11.14
C LEU A 401 36.07 14.43 -11.56
N LYS A 402 37.01 13.75 -10.90
CA LYS A 402 38.41 13.70 -11.35
C LYS A 402 38.61 12.72 -12.49
N GLN A 403 37.63 11.86 -12.75
CA GLN A 403 37.56 10.98 -13.90
C GLN A 403 36.71 11.63 -15.00
N ASN A 404 36.72 11.04 -16.20
CA ASN A 404 35.93 11.52 -17.34
C ASN A 404 34.44 11.12 -17.21
N VAL A 405 33.84 11.41 -16.06
CA VAL A 405 32.43 11.12 -15.75
C VAL A 405 31.52 12.10 -16.50
N ASP A 406 30.45 11.57 -17.08
CA ASP A 406 29.37 12.36 -17.66
C ASP A 406 28.37 12.74 -16.55
N VAL A 407 28.48 13.99 -16.09
CA VAL A 407 27.60 14.55 -15.05
C VAL A 407 26.16 14.71 -15.56
N GLU A 408 25.98 14.80 -16.88
CA GLU A 408 24.72 15.03 -17.56
C GLU A 408 24.05 13.73 -18.04
N ALA A 409 24.61 12.58 -17.69
CA ALA A 409 24.03 11.28 -18.01
C ALA A 409 22.59 11.16 -17.49
N GLU A 410 21.69 10.77 -18.40
CA GLU A 410 20.28 10.57 -18.12
C GLU A 410 19.96 9.10 -17.84
N ASP A 411 19.10 8.86 -16.85
CA ASP A 411 18.51 7.54 -16.60
C ASP A 411 17.28 7.27 -17.51
N LYS A 412 16.50 6.23 -17.18
CA LYS A 412 15.30 5.86 -17.95
C LYS A 412 14.16 6.89 -17.85
N ASP A 413 14.14 7.73 -16.84
CA ASP A 413 13.14 8.78 -16.62
C ASP A 413 13.66 10.17 -17.06
N GLY A 414 14.91 10.22 -17.54
CA GLY A 414 15.58 11.46 -17.96
C GLY A 414 16.19 12.22 -16.79
N ASP A 415 16.23 11.61 -15.60
CA ASP A 415 16.82 12.19 -14.42
C ASP A 415 18.35 12.12 -14.52
N ARG A 416 18.97 13.21 -14.07
CA ARG A 416 20.44 13.42 -14.01
C ARG A 416 20.89 13.39 -12.56
N ALA A 417 22.20 13.38 -12.31
CA ALA A 417 22.78 13.42 -10.97
C ALA A 417 22.18 14.52 -10.07
N VAL A 418 21.87 15.71 -10.63
CA VAL A 418 21.24 16.81 -9.89
C VAL A 418 19.78 16.52 -9.48
N HIS A 419 19.02 15.77 -10.29
CA HIS A 419 17.66 15.35 -9.94
C HIS A 419 17.71 14.37 -8.76
N HIS A 420 18.64 13.40 -8.79
CA HIS A 420 18.88 12.47 -7.70
C HIS A 420 19.33 13.17 -6.41
N ALA A 421 20.21 14.18 -6.51
CA ALA A 421 20.63 14.98 -5.36
C ALA A 421 19.47 15.78 -4.75
N ALA A 422 18.63 16.38 -5.59
CA ALA A 422 17.44 17.09 -5.14
C ALA A 422 16.41 16.14 -4.53
N PHE A 423 16.33 14.92 -5.05
CA PHE A 423 15.50 13.85 -4.49
C PHE A 423 15.98 13.39 -3.11
N GLY A 424 17.30 13.30 -2.89
CA GLY A 424 17.91 12.80 -1.66
C GLY A 424 18.05 13.80 -0.51
N ASP A 425 17.51 15.02 -0.62
CA ASP A 425 17.75 16.13 0.32
C ASP A 425 19.23 16.53 0.46
N GLU A 426 20.03 16.41 -0.62
CA GLU A 426 21.49 16.52 -0.56
C GLU A 426 22.02 17.87 -1.10
N GLY A 427 21.80 18.96 -0.37
CA GLY A 427 22.25 20.30 -0.77
C GLY A 427 23.77 20.42 -1.02
N ALA A 428 24.59 19.74 -0.20
CA ALA A 428 26.05 19.74 -0.38
C ALA A 428 26.49 19.02 -1.67
N VAL A 429 25.74 18.02 -2.11
CA VAL A 429 25.96 17.36 -3.39
C VAL A 429 25.64 18.31 -4.55
N ILE A 430 24.56 19.08 -4.46
CA ILE A 430 24.18 20.06 -5.49
C ILE A 430 25.29 21.10 -5.69
N GLU A 431 25.91 21.57 -4.61
CA GLU A 431 27.08 22.47 -4.69
C GLU A 431 28.25 21.84 -5.46
N VAL A 432 28.54 20.55 -5.22
CA VAL A 432 29.59 19.82 -5.92
C VAL A 432 29.25 19.61 -7.40
N LEU A 433 28.01 19.26 -7.71
CA LEU A 433 27.52 19.11 -9.08
C LEU A 433 27.56 20.43 -9.85
N HIS A 434 27.14 21.53 -9.21
CA HIS A 434 27.23 22.86 -9.79
C HIS A 434 28.68 23.25 -10.13
N ARG A 435 29.63 22.98 -9.22
CA ARG A 435 31.07 23.15 -9.51
C ARG A 435 31.57 22.23 -10.63
N GLY A 436 30.96 21.06 -10.77
CA GLY A 436 31.14 20.15 -11.90
C GLY A 436 30.45 20.57 -13.18
N SER A 437 29.89 21.79 -13.26
CA SER A 437 29.18 22.34 -14.41
C SER A 437 27.88 21.60 -14.77
N ALA A 438 27.21 20.98 -13.78
CA ALA A 438 25.89 20.40 -13.97
C ALA A 438 24.84 21.48 -14.28
N ASP A 439 23.92 21.20 -15.21
CA ASP A 439 22.78 22.07 -15.48
C ASP A 439 21.70 21.90 -14.40
N LEU A 440 21.62 22.88 -13.49
CA LEU A 440 20.63 22.87 -12.42
C LEU A 440 19.20 23.17 -12.90
N ASN A 441 19.03 23.64 -14.13
CA ASN A 441 17.73 23.84 -14.79
C ASN A 441 17.35 22.68 -15.72
N ALA A 442 18.14 21.60 -15.75
CA ALA A 442 17.88 20.43 -16.56
C ALA A 442 16.45 19.89 -16.32
N ARG A 443 15.86 19.31 -17.37
CA ARG A 443 14.47 18.85 -17.35
C ARG A 443 14.41 17.38 -17.74
N ASN A 444 13.83 16.55 -16.86
CA ASN A 444 13.63 15.13 -17.14
C ASN A 444 12.49 14.88 -18.16
N LYS A 445 12.08 13.62 -18.38
CA LYS A 445 11.03 13.28 -19.38
C LYS A 445 9.66 13.83 -19.03
N ARG A 446 9.37 14.06 -17.73
CA ARG A 446 8.17 14.80 -17.26
C ARG A 446 8.37 16.31 -17.31
N ARG A 447 9.46 16.75 -17.93
CA ARG A 447 9.94 18.11 -17.98
C ARG A 447 10.11 18.76 -16.60
N GLN A 448 10.27 17.98 -15.52
CA GLN A 448 10.50 18.50 -14.18
C GLN A 448 11.96 18.89 -14.01
N THR A 449 12.22 19.97 -13.29
CA THR A 449 13.57 20.39 -12.87
C THR A 449 13.90 19.81 -11.49
N PRO A 450 15.18 19.83 -11.06
CA PRO A 450 15.56 19.50 -9.69
C PRO A 450 14.78 20.32 -8.64
N LEU A 451 14.45 21.57 -8.98
CA LEU A 451 13.63 22.43 -8.12
C LEU A 451 12.19 21.88 -7.94
N HIS A 452 11.55 21.36 -8.99
CA HIS A 452 10.24 20.70 -8.85
C HIS A 452 10.33 19.48 -7.92
N ILE A 453 11.38 18.67 -8.04
CA ILE A 453 11.57 17.50 -7.18
C ILE A 453 11.72 17.93 -5.72
N ALA A 454 12.60 18.88 -5.45
CA ALA A 454 12.84 19.39 -4.09
C ALA A 454 11.58 19.98 -3.46
N VAL A 455 10.79 20.75 -4.23
CA VAL A 455 9.52 21.33 -3.77
C VAL A 455 8.48 20.24 -3.49
N ASN A 456 8.30 19.28 -4.40
CA ASN A 456 7.36 18.19 -4.22
C ASN A 456 7.69 17.35 -2.98
N LYS A 457 8.98 17.19 -2.69
CA LYS A 457 9.46 16.49 -1.51
C LYS A 457 9.41 17.31 -0.23
N GLY A 458 9.47 18.64 -0.31
CA GLY A 458 9.49 19.49 0.87
C GLY A 458 10.90 19.74 1.41
N HIS A 459 11.93 19.54 0.57
CA HIS A 459 13.33 19.72 0.94
C HIS A 459 13.72 21.21 0.89
N LEU A 460 13.29 21.97 1.89
CA LEU A 460 13.48 23.43 1.96
C LEU A 460 14.94 23.86 1.78
N GLN A 461 15.89 23.13 2.36
CA GLN A 461 17.31 23.49 2.27
C GLN A 461 17.85 23.29 0.86
N VAL A 462 17.46 22.20 0.18
CA VAL A 462 17.77 21.98 -1.23
C VAL A 462 17.16 23.06 -2.12
N VAL A 463 15.90 23.45 -1.87
CA VAL A 463 15.25 24.55 -2.60
C VAL A 463 16.08 25.83 -2.50
N LYS A 464 16.47 26.23 -1.28
CA LYS A 464 17.33 27.39 -1.06
C LYS A 464 18.64 27.28 -1.81
N THR A 465 19.33 26.15 -1.69
CA THR A 465 20.61 25.92 -2.38
C THR A 465 20.49 26.03 -3.90
N LEU A 466 19.44 25.46 -4.50
CA LEU A 466 19.20 25.57 -5.95
C LEU A 466 18.98 27.03 -6.38
N LEU A 467 18.16 27.77 -5.63
CA LEU A 467 17.87 29.18 -5.92
C LEU A 467 19.08 30.09 -5.70
N ASP A 468 19.88 29.83 -4.67
CA ASP A 468 21.14 30.54 -4.39
C ASP A 468 22.16 30.37 -5.53
N PHE A 469 22.12 29.22 -6.22
CA PHE A 469 22.92 28.98 -7.44
C PHE A 469 22.25 29.45 -8.73
N GLY A 470 21.18 30.25 -8.65
CA GLY A 470 20.57 30.91 -9.80
C GLY A 470 19.67 30.03 -10.65
N CYS A 471 19.09 28.96 -10.09
CA CYS A 471 18.05 28.19 -10.79
C CYS A 471 16.85 29.07 -11.12
N HIS A 472 16.24 28.82 -12.28
CA HIS A 472 15.06 29.57 -12.70
C HIS A 472 13.82 29.08 -11.92
N PRO A 473 13.14 29.95 -11.14
CA PRO A 473 12.10 29.53 -10.20
C PRO A 473 10.75 29.17 -10.86
N SER A 474 10.56 29.52 -12.13
CA SER A 474 9.25 29.44 -12.80
C SER A 474 9.22 28.57 -14.06
N LEU A 475 10.18 27.67 -14.26
CA LEU A 475 10.09 26.72 -15.37
C LEU A 475 8.86 25.83 -15.12
N GLN A 476 7.99 25.67 -16.12
CA GLN A 476 6.82 24.78 -16.00
C GLN A 476 7.26 23.31 -16.03
N ASP A 477 6.40 22.32 -15.83
CA ASP A 477 6.65 20.89 -16.07
C ASP A 477 5.83 20.36 -17.28
N SER A 478 5.51 19.06 -17.37
CA SER A 478 4.64 18.51 -18.45
C SER A 478 3.17 18.92 -18.31
N GLU A 479 2.70 19.18 -17.10
CA GLU A 479 1.33 19.64 -16.81
C GLU A 479 1.20 21.17 -16.87
N GLY A 480 2.30 21.86 -17.16
CA GLY A 480 2.36 23.31 -17.16
C GLY A 480 2.51 23.89 -15.75
N ASP A 481 2.66 23.06 -14.73
CA ASP A 481 2.82 23.50 -13.35
C ASP A 481 4.23 24.03 -13.14
N THR A 482 4.35 25.16 -12.43
CA THR A 482 5.64 25.69 -11.96
C THR A 482 5.93 25.14 -10.57
N PRO A 483 7.17 25.26 -10.03
CA PRO A 483 7.45 24.93 -8.64
C PRO A 483 6.51 25.64 -7.64
N LEU A 484 5.97 26.81 -8.00
CA LEU A 484 5.00 27.50 -7.18
C LEU A 484 3.63 26.77 -7.14
N HIS A 485 3.18 26.20 -8.25
CA HIS A 485 1.98 25.35 -8.30
C HIS A 485 2.15 24.08 -7.46
N ASP A 486 3.34 23.47 -7.52
CA ASP A 486 3.69 22.30 -6.70
C ASP A 486 3.66 22.63 -5.21
N ALA A 487 4.30 23.74 -4.80
CA ALA A 487 4.32 24.17 -3.40
C ALA A 487 2.91 24.37 -2.84
N ILE A 488 2.02 25.00 -3.62
CA ILE A 488 0.60 25.20 -3.26
C ILE A 488 -0.12 23.86 -3.15
N SER A 489 0.02 22.98 -4.15
CA SER A 489 -0.63 21.67 -4.19
C SER A 489 -0.20 20.76 -3.03
N LYS A 490 1.05 20.91 -2.58
CA LYS A 490 1.64 20.14 -1.47
C LYS A 490 1.53 20.84 -0.12
N LYS A 491 0.90 22.03 -0.04
CA LYS A 491 0.76 22.85 1.19
C LYS A 491 2.11 23.13 1.87
N ARG A 492 3.11 23.57 1.09
CA ARG A 492 4.48 23.88 1.54
C ARG A 492 4.68 25.39 1.64
N ASP A 493 4.05 26.02 2.63
CA ASP A 493 4.01 27.49 2.75
C ASP A 493 5.41 28.11 2.99
N ASP A 494 6.30 27.38 3.65
CA ASP A 494 7.71 27.75 3.86
C ASP A 494 8.51 27.81 2.55
N ILE A 495 8.32 26.81 1.70
CA ILE A 495 8.93 26.75 0.37
C ILE A 495 8.28 27.76 -0.57
N LEU A 496 6.96 27.95 -0.47
CA LEU A 496 6.22 28.97 -1.22
C LEU A 496 6.83 30.35 -1.00
N ALA A 497 7.08 30.72 0.26
CA ALA A 497 7.71 31.99 0.62
C ALA A 497 9.08 32.15 -0.04
N VAL A 498 9.94 31.12 0.03
CA VAL A 498 11.27 31.14 -0.58
C VAL A 498 11.21 31.27 -2.10
N LEU A 499 10.27 30.58 -2.77
CA LEU A 499 10.09 30.70 -4.22
C LEU A 499 9.67 32.12 -4.62
N LEU A 500 8.76 32.75 -3.86
CA LEU A 500 8.33 34.13 -4.09
C LEU A 500 9.46 35.14 -3.85
N GLU A 501 10.26 34.95 -2.79
CA GLU A 501 11.45 35.76 -2.51
C GLU A 501 12.47 35.66 -3.65
N ALA A 502 12.60 34.49 -4.27
CA ALA A 502 13.45 34.27 -5.44
C ALA A 502 12.84 34.76 -6.76
N GLY A 503 11.67 35.41 -6.74
CA GLY A 503 11.05 36.01 -7.92
C GLY A 503 10.27 35.03 -8.80
N ALA A 504 9.69 33.97 -8.23
CA ALA A 504 8.78 33.09 -8.95
C ALA A 504 7.60 33.86 -9.56
N ASP A 505 7.28 33.57 -10.82
CA ASP A 505 6.22 34.25 -11.57
C ASP A 505 4.85 33.64 -11.23
N VAL A 506 4.04 34.42 -10.51
CA VAL A 506 2.69 34.05 -10.07
C VAL A 506 1.65 34.07 -11.20
N THR A 507 2.00 34.62 -12.37
CA THR A 507 1.08 34.85 -13.50
C THR A 507 1.05 33.70 -14.50
N ILE A 508 2.07 32.83 -14.50
CA ILE A 508 2.16 31.67 -15.37
C ILE A 508 0.99 30.74 -15.10
N THR A 509 0.34 30.28 -16.18
CA THR A 509 -0.80 29.35 -16.11
C THR A 509 -0.37 27.94 -16.50
N ASN A 510 -0.88 26.94 -15.79
CA ASN A 510 -0.72 25.54 -16.15
C ASN A 510 -1.61 25.14 -17.33
N ASN A 511 -1.54 23.87 -17.75
CA ASN A 511 -2.31 23.36 -18.90
C ASN A 511 -3.84 23.44 -18.68
N ASN A 512 -4.29 23.60 -17.44
CA ASN A 512 -5.69 23.79 -17.09
C ASN A 512 -6.12 25.28 -17.06
N GLY A 513 -5.20 26.21 -17.37
CA GLY A 513 -5.46 27.66 -17.36
C GLY A 513 -5.43 28.30 -15.97
N PHE A 514 -5.00 27.57 -14.93
CA PHE A 514 -4.87 28.11 -13.59
C PHE A 514 -3.47 28.68 -13.37
N ASN A 515 -3.39 29.90 -12.88
CA ASN A 515 -2.15 30.44 -12.33
C ASN A 515 -2.05 30.09 -10.84
N ALA A 516 -0.93 30.43 -10.21
CA ALA A 516 -0.69 30.09 -8.81
C ALA A 516 -1.80 30.58 -7.87
N LEU A 517 -2.31 31.80 -8.08
CA LEU A 517 -3.39 32.36 -7.26
C LEU A 517 -4.73 31.62 -7.45
N HIS A 518 -5.10 31.30 -8.69
CA HIS A 518 -6.29 30.49 -8.94
C HIS A 518 -6.16 29.10 -8.30
N HIS A 519 -4.96 28.51 -8.34
CA HIS A 519 -4.69 27.20 -7.78
C HIS A 519 -4.71 27.20 -6.24
N ALA A 520 -4.25 28.27 -5.60
CA ALA A 520 -4.34 28.48 -4.15
C ALA A 520 -5.81 28.61 -3.70
N ALA A 521 -6.59 29.45 -4.40
CA ALA A 521 -8.00 29.65 -4.12
C ALA A 521 -8.80 28.34 -4.25
N LEU A 522 -8.53 27.52 -5.28
CA LEU A 522 -9.18 26.22 -5.47
C LEU A 522 -8.87 25.23 -4.32
N ARG A 523 -7.65 25.27 -3.78
CA ARG A 523 -7.17 24.36 -2.74
C ARG A 523 -7.51 24.82 -1.32
N GLY A 524 -8.17 25.96 -1.17
CA GLY A 524 -8.53 26.54 0.12
C GLY A 524 -7.32 27.03 0.92
N ASN A 525 -6.25 27.44 0.22
CA ASN A 525 -5.09 28.09 0.84
C ASN A 525 -5.23 29.61 0.62
N PRO A 526 -5.67 30.39 1.64
CA PRO A 526 -6.04 31.79 1.49
C PRO A 526 -4.86 32.75 1.24
#